data_AF-A0A534FY40-F1
#
_entry.id   AF-A0A534FY40-F1
#
_cell.length_a   1.000
_cell.length_b   1.000
_cell.length_c   1.000
_cell.angle_alpha   90.00
_cell.angle_beta   90.00
_cell.angle_gamma   90.00
#
_symmetry.space_group_name_H-M   'P 1'
#
loop_
_entity.id
_entity.type
_entity.pdbx_description
1 polymer ?
#
loop_
_entity_poly.entity_id
_entity_poly.type
_entity_poly.pdbx_seq_one_letter_code
_entity_poly.pdbx_strand_id
1 'polypeptide(L)'
;MRLSTSGTTTNVRARRGWMALPLLGLALLIVGARPAHAQSSSLCDATYGGVLDGNVTPVPSNLQIDGPCTIRNYPASNPYGGNISLLSTTNTLLIFDNVDFIGNISCDNVHNNVVWFVNGSITRQHVLQCTNLFAPVDKIDKQNPPGPPLVAIGVPFTYTLTFPLLVSATTGRVVNPNGSNQDVSQVTVTDNLDATGVSLSYVSSSAAWKGSGAAVPITVANAGGLLTFSGFPTIPAGQQIVLKVTVVLNDAVPPNSPGTRFTNTANWTLGTVVNGTFHYPLPGQQGVSSPPLTIAAPNLAMTKSGPTTMNLGQLGRFTLNVQNSGTTEAWNATIVDKLPAGATGGMCTASPQILSAQVFQADGVTAVPGKGPLTAGTDYTVSYAGTPTCTLTLNLLSAAAVIGPSQRLIVTYQTQLDANSRNGAQLTNVAGAVQWYSGPSSNPARQSFTCTLTNGTPGVLDCQDAHTVTVALSALTITKQVSVVGGGPP
;
A
#
# COMPACT_ATOMS: atom_id res chain seq x y z
N MET A 1 27.75 59.93 11.05
CA MET A 1 29.05 60.36 11.60
C MET A 1 30.07 59.27 11.29
N ARG A 2 31.32 59.66 11.04
CA ARG A 2 32.37 58.96 10.28
C ARG A 2 32.91 57.64 10.88
N LEU A 3 33.32 56.77 9.95
CA LEU A 3 34.52 55.91 9.87
C LEU A 3 34.95 54.96 11.00
N SER A 4 35.15 53.70 10.56
CA SER A 4 36.31 52.81 10.79
C SER A 4 37.54 53.40 11.49
N THR A 5 38.17 52.62 12.38
CA THR A 5 39.63 52.48 12.40
C THR A 5 40.08 51.17 13.04
N SER A 6 41.08 50.58 12.39
CA SER A 6 41.94 49.48 12.80
C SER A 6 42.99 49.95 13.81
N GLY A 7 43.60 49.03 14.57
CA GLY A 7 44.71 49.33 15.48
C GLY A 7 45.54 48.10 15.82
N THR A 8 46.67 47.94 15.13
CA THR A 8 47.70 46.92 15.29
C THR A 8 48.87 47.47 16.13
N THR A 9 49.45 46.68 17.04
CA THR A 9 50.83 46.84 17.59
C THR A 9 51.25 45.49 18.23
N THR A 10 52.14 44.64 17.69
CA THR A 10 53.62 44.62 17.64
C THR A 10 54.40 44.63 18.98
N ASN A 11 55.26 43.60 19.15
CA ASN A 11 56.61 43.53 19.77
C ASN A 11 56.79 42.17 20.49
N VAL A 12 57.56 41.16 20.04
CA VAL A 12 59.01 41.00 19.70
C VAL A 12 59.92 40.64 20.90
N ARG A 13 60.73 39.57 20.67
CA ARG A 13 61.93 39.02 21.36
C ARG A 13 61.71 38.13 22.60
N ALA A 14 62.55 37.13 22.92
CA ALA A 14 63.52 36.25 22.25
C ALA A 14 64.29 35.49 23.37
N ARG A 15 64.63 34.20 23.18
CA ARG A 15 65.86 33.52 23.70
C ARG A 15 65.86 32.05 23.21
N ARG A 16 66.82 31.65 22.34
CA ARG A 16 68.09 30.92 22.65
C ARG A 16 67.81 29.60 23.39
N GLY A 17 68.02 28.38 22.90
CA GLY A 17 68.87 27.82 21.85
C GLY A 17 69.85 26.83 22.49
N TRP A 18 69.77 25.53 22.20
CA TRP A 18 70.91 24.59 22.21
C TRP A 18 70.59 23.22 21.58
N MET A 19 71.55 22.78 20.77
CA MET A 19 71.62 21.50 20.06
C MET A 19 72.00 20.35 20.99
N ALA A 20 71.38 19.18 20.81
CA ALA A 20 72.01 17.87 21.01
C ALA A 20 71.20 16.80 20.26
N LEU A 21 71.78 16.26 19.18
CA LEU A 21 71.55 14.91 18.65
C LEU A 21 72.78 14.09 19.07
N PRO A 22 72.74 12.74 19.25
CA PRO A 22 72.11 11.80 18.32
C PRO A 22 71.55 10.49 18.94
N LEU A 23 71.06 9.60 18.06
CA LEU A 23 70.95 8.12 18.17
C LEU A 23 69.53 7.51 18.10
N LEU A 24 69.48 6.51 17.22
CA LEU A 24 68.46 5.50 16.93
C LEU A 24 67.22 5.90 16.13
N GLY A 25 67.11 5.33 14.92
CA GLY A 25 65.83 5.24 14.21
C GLY A 25 65.88 5.14 12.68
N LEU A 26 66.90 4.50 12.08
CA LEU A 26 66.79 4.04 10.70
C LEU A 26 65.96 2.75 10.69
N ALA A 27 64.64 2.85 10.45
CA ALA A 27 63.83 1.72 9.98
C ALA A 27 62.47 2.21 9.46
N LEU A 28 62.04 1.61 8.33
CA LEU A 28 60.69 1.59 7.76
C LEU A 28 60.28 2.75 6.83
N LEU A 29 61.07 2.95 5.77
CA LEU A 29 60.51 3.03 4.42
C LEU A 29 60.37 1.59 3.88
N ILE A 30 59.33 0.89 4.33
CA ILE A 30 58.77 -0.23 3.59
C ILE A 30 57.40 0.24 3.15
N VAL A 31 57.34 0.63 1.88
CA VAL A 31 56.16 0.41 1.07
C VAL A 31 55.73 -1.02 1.35
N GLY A 32 54.68 -1.18 2.16
CA GLY A 32 53.90 -2.39 2.19
C GLY A 32 53.27 -2.53 0.81
N ALA A 33 54.07 -2.90 -0.19
CA ALA A 33 53.61 -3.71 -1.28
C ALA A 33 52.94 -4.88 -0.57
N ARG A 34 51.62 -4.82 -0.47
CA ARG A 34 50.85 -6.03 -0.26
C ARG A 34 51.41 -6.97 -1.33
N PRO A 35 51.91 -8.16 -0.98
CA PRO A 35 52.14 -9.15 -2.02
C PRO A 35 50.88 -9.15 -2.89
N ALA A 36 51.06 -8.94 -4.19
CA ALA A 36 50.08 -9.38 -5.16
C ALA A 36 50.02 -10.90 -4.94
N HIS A 37 49.14 -11.32 -4.02
CA HIS A 37 48.86 -12.71 -3.82
C HIS A 37 48.21 -13.18 -5.11
N ALA A 38 48.98 -13.95 -5.88
CA ALA A 38 48.43 -14.81 -6.90
C ALA A 38 47.26 -15.58 -6.28
N GLN A 39 46.15 -15.63 -7.04
CA GLN A 39 44.87 -16.25 -6.70
C GLN A 39 45.04 -17.53 -5.86
N SER A 40 44.80 -17.45 -4.55
CA SER A 40 44.49 -18.66 -3.78
C SER A 40 43.05 -19.06 -4.13
N SER A 41 42.91 -20.26 -4.70
CA SER A 41 41.69 -20.88 -5.21
C SER A 41 40.64 -21.24 -4.15
N SER A 42 40.75 -20.75 -2.91
CA SER A 42 39.98 -21.25 -1.75
C SER A 42 39.24 -20.15 -0.95
N LEU A 43 38.70 -19.11 -1.60
CA LEU A 43 37.85 -18.11 -0.92
C LEU A 43 36.56 -18.68 -0.28
N CYS A 44 36.23 -19.93 -0.56
CA CYS A 44 35.09 -20.66 0.01
C CYS A 44 35.49 -21.96 0.73
N ASP A 45 36.76 -22.07 1.11
CA ASP A 45 37.26 -23.10 2.04
C ASP A 45 36.82 -22.74 3.47
N ALA A 46 36.65 -23.74 4.32
CA ALA A 46 36.38 -23.60 5.75
C ALA A 46 37.35 -22.63 6.46
N THR A 47 38.59 -22.53 5.95
CA THR A 47 39.63 -21.60 6.42
C THR A 47 39.28 -20.12 6.21
N TYR A 48 38.45 -19.79 5.21
CA TYR A 48 38.08 -18.41 4.84
C TYR A 48 36.63 -18.06 5.16
N GLY A 49 35.97 -18.86 6.01
CA GLY A 49 34.62 -18.59 6.49
C GLY A 49 33.49 -19.00 5.54
N GLY A 50 33.80 -19.71 4.45
CA GLY A 50 32.80 -20.39 3.61
C GLY A 50 31.75 -19.49 2.94
N VAL A 51 32.06 -18.20 2.69
CA VAL A 51 31.13 -17.26 2.04
C VAL A 51 31.83 -16.44 0.95
N LEU A 52 31.31 -16.53 -0.27
CA LEU A 52 31.63 -15.62 -1.38
C LEU A 52 30.48 -14.64 -1.58
N ASP A 53 30.73 -13.37 -1.27
CA ASP A 53 29.76 -12.28 -1.42
C ASP A 53 30.00 -11.46 -2.70
N GLY A 54 28.97 -10.85 -3.26
CA GLY A 54 29.01 -10.03 -4.47
C GLY A 54 29.87 -8.75 -4.38
N ASN A 55 30.32 -8.40 -3.17
CA ASN A 55 31.20 -7.26 -2.91
C ASN A 55 32.70 -7.59 -2.97
N VAL A 56 33.08 -8.84 -3.29
CA VAL A 56 34.48 -9.27 -3.33
C VAL A 56 35.17 -8.81 -4.63
N THR A 57 36.33 -8.15 -4.52
CA THR A 57 37.15 -7.71 -5.65
C THR A 57 38.63 -8.08 -5.46
N PRO A 58 39.30 -8.71 -6.45
CA PRO A 58 38.75 -9.19 -7.72
C PRO A 58 37.84 -10.42 -7.52
N VAL A 59 36.82 -10.56 -8.38
CA VAL A 59 35.93 -11.72 -8.37
C VAL A 59 36.72 -12.97 -8.81
N PRO A 60 36.67 -14.08 -8.08
CA PRO A 60 37.43 -15.28 -8.43
C PRO A 60 36.92 -15.93 -9.71
N SER A 61 37.83 -16.34 -10.60
CA SER A 61 37.50 -17.03 -11.85
C SER A 61 37.37 -18.55 -11.70
N ASN A 62 37.95 -19.12 -10.65
CA ASN A 62 37.85 -20.54 -10.32
C ASN A 62 37.70 -20.70 -8.80
N LEU A 63 36.71 -21.47 -8.37
CA LEU A 63 36.48 -21.86 -6.99
C LEU A 63 36.66 -23.37 -6.85
N GLN A 64 37.50 -23.76 -5.90
CA GLN A 64 37.62 -25.13 -5.44
C GLN A 64 36.85 -25.24 -4.11
N ILE A 65 35.88 -26.15 -4.07
CA ILE A 65 34.99 -26.35 -2.91
C ILE A 65 35.33 -27.70 -2.27
N ASP A 66 35.87 -27.67 -1.06
CA ASP A 66 36.22 -28.83 -0.24
C ASP A 66 35.40 -28.93 1.07
N GLY A 67 34.45 -28.02 1.26
CA GLY A 67 33.51 -27.99 2.39
C GLY A 67 32.30 -27.09 2.13
N PRO A 68 31.43 -26.86 3.13
CA PRO A 68 30.25 -26.01 2.98
C PRO A 68 30.61 -24.59 2.51
N CYS A 69 29.94 -24.11 1.46
CA CYS A 69 30.17 -22.79 0.88
C CYS A 69 28.84 -22.11 0.54
N THR A 70 28.77 -20.81 0.77
CA THR A 70 27.66 -19.95 0.37
C THR A 70 28.14 -18.91 -0.63
N ILE A 71 27.55 -18.88 -1.81
CA ILE A 71 27.71 -17.82 -2.81
C ILE A 71 26.46 -16.96 -2.76
N ARG A 72 26.62 -15.63 -2.61
CA ARG A 72 25.46 -14.74 -2.47
C ARG A 72 25.67 -13.35 -3.08
N ASN A 73 24.56 -12.67 -3.33
CA ASN A 73 24.51 -11.28 -3.80
C ASN A 73 25.18 -11.04 -5.17
N TYR A 74 25.02 -11.98 -6.10
CA TYR A 74 25.44 -11.82 -7.51
C TYR A 74 24.20 -11.72 -8.40
N PRO A 75 23.45 -10.60 -8.38
CA PRO A 75 22.24 -10.46 -9.17
C PRO A 75 22.55 -10.43 -10.67
N ALA A 76 21.54 -10.47 -11.54
CA ALA A 76 21.73 -10.44 -13.00
C ALA A 76 22.51 -9.20 -13.51
N SER A 77 22.53 -8.10 -12.75
CA SER A 77 23.34 -6.91 -13.06
C SER A 77 24.84 -7.08 -12.75
N ASN A 78 25.19 -8.08 -11.93
CA ASN A 78 26.56 -8.46 -11.57
C ASN A 78 26.62 -10.00 -11.36
N PRO A 79 26.51 -10.80 -12.44
CA PRO A 79 26.38 -12.24 -12.33
C PRO A 79 27.72 -12.89 -11.92
N TYR A 80 27.65 -14.06 -11.29
CA TYR A 80 28.85 -14.84 -10.96
C TYR A 80 29.21 -15.78 -12.12
N GLY A 81 30.39 -15.57 -12.72
CA GLY A 81 30.85 -16.32 -13.90
C GLY A 81 32.02 -17.28 -13.66
N GLY A 82 32.45 -17.49 -12.42
CA GLY A 82 33.58 -18.37 -12.13
C GLY A 82 33.25 -19.86 -12.32
N ASN A 83 34.26 -20.68 -12.59
CA ASN A 83 34.10 -22.14 -12.63
C ASN A 83 34.17 -22.72 -11.21
N ILE A 84 33.32 -23.70 -10.92
CA ILE A 84 33.23 -24.35 -9.62
C ILE A 84 33.64 -25.82 -9.76
N SER A 85 34.67 -26.21 -9.01
CA SER A 85 35.11 -27.59 -8.87
C SER A 85 34.78 -28.09 -7.47
N LEU A 86 33.98 -29.15 -7.38
CA LEU A 86 33.68 -29.83 -6.13
C LEU A 86 34.80 -30.85 -5.86
N LEU A 87 35.64 -30.59 -4.87
CA LEU A 87 36.81 -31.41 -4.51
C LEU A 87 36.62 -32.23 -3.24
N SER A 88 35.55 -31.97 -2.48
CA SER A 88 35.28 -32.66 -1.23
C SER A 88 35.11 -34.16 -1.43
N THR A 89 35.69 -34.93 -0.52
CA THR A 89 35.49 -36.38 -0.38
C THR A 89 34.26 -36.73 0.49
N THR A 90 33.51 -35.72 0.95
CA THR A 90 32.33 -35.84 1.81
C THR A 90 31.14 -35.04 1.26
N ASN A 91 29.93 -35.32 1.76
CA ASN A 91 28.70 -34.63 1.34
C ASN A 91 28.82 -33.12 1.53
N THR A 92 28.98 -32.37 0.44
CA THR A 92 29.13 -30.91 0.49
C THR A 92 27.83 -30.19 0.18
N LEU A 93 27.51 -29.17 0.98
CA LEU A 93 26.40 -28.26 0.71
C LEU A 93 26.92 -26.94 0.11
N LEU A 94 26.54 -26.67 -1.13
CA LEU A 94 26.82 -25.42 -1.83
C LEU A 94 25.55 -24.59 -1.96
N ILE A 95 25.51 -23.44 -1.28
CA ILE A 95 24.35 -22.56 -1.20
C ILE A 95 24.51 -21.42 -2.21
N PHE A 96 23.47 -21.16 -2.99
CA PHE A 96 23.34 -19.98 -3.83
C PHE A 96 22.14 -19.16 -3.37
N ASP A 97 22.41 -17.95 -2.88
CA ASP A 97 21.42 -17.04 -2.31
C ASP A 97 21.42 -15.71 -3.08
N ASN A 98 20.39 -15.46 -3.89
CA ASN A 98 20.31 -14.31 -4.80
C ASN A 98 21.50 -14.25 -5.79
N VAL A 99 21.66 -15.31 -6.59
CA VAL A 99 22.77 -15.45 -7.55
C VAL A 99 22.29 -15.81 -8.97
N ASP A 100 22.59 -14.97 -9.95
CA ASP A 100 22.61 -15.32 -11.37
C ASP A 100 23.97 -15.98 -11.69
N PHE A 101 23.98 -17.31 -11.74
CA PHE A 101 25.18 -18.10 -12.02
C PHE A 101 25.32 -18.38 -13.52
N ILE A 102 26.37 -17.86 -14.13
CA ILE A 102 26.66 -18.00 -15.56
C ILE A 102 27.92 -18.83 -15.85
N GLY A 103 28.58 -19.32 -14.80
CA GLY A 103 29.80 -20.13 -14.89
C GLY A 103 29.55 -21.61 -15.19
N ASN A 104 30.51 -22.45 -14.83
CA ASN A 104 30.43 -23.90 -14.98
C ASN A 104 30.56 -24.58 -13.62
N ILE A 105 29.89 -25.72 -13.45
CA ILE A 105 30.05 -26.59 -12.28
C ILE A 105 30.34 -28.02 -12.77
N SER A 106 31.22 -28.73 -12.08
CA SER A 106 31.38 -30.17 -12.29
C SER A 106 30.14 -30.90 -11.77
N CYS A 107 29.45 -31.68 -12.62
CA CYS A 107 28.30 -32.50 -12.21
C CYS A 107 28.68 -33.76 -11.41
N ASP A 108 29.93 -33.88 -10.96
CA ASP A 108 30.42 -35.08 -10.28
C ASP A 108 29.61 -35.35 -9.00
N ASN A 109 29.03 -36.55 -8.94
CA ASN A 109 28.06 -36.97 -7.95
C ASN A 109 28.58 -38.03 -6.98
N VAL A 110 29.85 -38.41 -7.11
CA VAL A 110 30.45 -39.53 -6.38
C VAL A 110 30.38 -39.33 -4.86
N HIS A 111 30.19 -38.09 -4.39
CA HIS A 111 30.21 -37.72 -2.97
C HIS A 111 28.88 -37.11 -2.45
N ASN A 112 27.74 -37.33 -3.12
CA ASN A 112 26.42 -36.84 -2.68
C ASN A 112 26.35 -35.33 -2.39
N ASN A 113 27.08 -34.53 -3.19
CA ASN A 113 27.08 -33.07 -3.10
C ASN A 113 25.70 -32.50 -3.44
N VAL A 114 25.31 -31.43 -2.74
CA VAL A 114 24.02 -30.77 -2.90
C VAL A 114 24.21 -29.30 -3.20
N VAL A 115 23.45 -28.83 -4.19
CA VAL A 115 23.29 -27.44 -4.55
C VAL A 115 21.94 -26.94 -4.02
N TRP A 116 21.99 -25.91 -3.19
CA TRP A 116 20.85 -25.29 -2.53
C TRP A 116 20.58 -23.90 -3.11
N PHE A 117 19.65 -23.80 -4.06
CA PHE A 117 19.30 -22.56 -4.75
C PHE A 117 18.08 -21.91 -4.10
N VAL A 118 18.25 -20.66 -3.64
CA VAL A 118 17.19 -19.88 -3.00
C VAL A 118 17.24 -18.41 -3.40
N ASN A 119 16.15 -17.70 -3.10
CA ASN A 119 16.01 -16.24 -3.18
C ASN A 119 16.31 -15.67 -4.57
N GLY A 120 15.82 -16.35 -5.61
CA GLY A 120 15.97 -15.90 -6.99
C GLY A 120 17.26 -16.36 -7.66
N SER A 121 18.01 -17.27 -7.04
CA SER A 121 19.15 -17.91 -7.69
C SER A 121 18.74 -18.68 -8.95
N ILE A 122 19.46 -18.45 -10.04
CA ILE A 122 19.21 -19.03 -11.36
C ILE A 122 20.53 -19.46 -12.00
N THR A 123 20.44 -20.32 -13.01
CA THR A 123 21.61 -20.77 -13.77
C THR A 123 21.24 -21.15 -15.20
N ARG A 124 22.24 -21.44 -16.03
CA ARG A 124 22.11 -21.78 -17.45
C ARG A 124 21.79 -23.26 -17.66
N GLN A 125 21.24 -23.56 -18.84
CA GLN A 125 20.79 -24.90 -19.23
C GLN A 125 21.86 -25.99 -19.02
N HIS A 126 23.13 -25.69 -19.30
CA HIS A 126 24.22 -26.68 -19.17
C HIS A 126 24.51 -27.05 -17.71
N VAL A 127 24.30 -26.15 -16.76
CA VAL A 127 24.41 -26.43 -15.32
C VAL A 127 23.18 -27.20 -14.84
N LEU A 128 21.99 -26.86 -15.36
CA LEU A 128 20.74 -27.56 -15.03
C LEU A 128 20.75 -29.05 -15.43
N GLN A 129 21.66 -29.47 -16.32
CA GLN A 129 21.87 -30.88 -16.66
C GLN A 129 22.44 -31.69 -15.49
N CYS A 130 23.06 -31.05 -14.49
CA CYS A 130 23.46 -31.69 -13.23
C CYS A 130 22.24 -31.90 -12.30
N THR A 131 21.17 -32.51 -12.80
CA THR A 131 19.85 -32.57 -12.13
C THR A 131 19.88 -33.21 -10.74
N ASN A 132 20.83 -34.12 -10.52
CA ASN A 132 21.07 -34.83 -9.28
C ASN A 132 21.72 -33.99 -8.18
N LEU A 133 22.28 -32.82 -8.50
CA LEU A 133 22.85 -31.91 -7.50
C LEU A 133 21.79 -31.03 -6.84
N PHE A 134 20.69 -30.72 -7.52
CA PHE A 134 19.71 -29.75 -7.03
C PHE A 134 18.69 -30.39 -6.09
N ALA A 135 18.75 -30.03 -4.81
CA ALA A 135 17.72 -30.42 -3.86
C ALA A 135 16.49 -29.49 -3.93
N PRO A 136 15.26 -30.00 -3.71
CA PRO A 136 14.13 -29.16 -3.37
C PRO A 136 14.41 -28.32 -2.11
N VAL A 137 13.88 -27.11 -2.07
CA VAL A 137 14.10 -26.15 -0.98
C VAL A 137 12.78 -25.78 -0.32
N ASP A 138 12.84 -25.48 0.96
CA ASP A 138 11.70 -24.97 1.69
C ASP A 138 11.46 -23.49 1.35
N LYS A 139 10.18 -23.13 1.19
CA LYS A 139 9.71 -21.79 0.82
C LYS A 139 8.69 -21.23 1.83
N ILE A 140 8.65 -19.90 1.97
CA ILE A 140 7.48 -19.18 2.48
C ILE A 140 6.52 -18.88 1.32
N ASP A 141 5.27 -19.33 1.43
CA ASP A 141 4.19 -18.85 0.59
C ASP A 141 3.55 -17.60 1.20
N LYS A 142 3.86 -16.42 0.64
CA LYS A 142 3.39 -15.13 1.13
C LYS A 142 2.26 -14.62 0.24
N GLN A 143 1.08 -14.48 0.82
CA GLN A 143 -0.14 -14.06 0.14
C GLN A 143 -0.59 -12.68 0.62
N ASN A 144 -1.13 -11.92 -0.33
CA ASN A 144 -1.85 -10.67 -0.06
C ASN A 144 -3.11 -10.91 0.79
N PRO A 145 -3.70 -9.85 1.37
CA PRO A 145 -5.06 -9.90 1.87
C PRO A 145 -6.01 -10.48 0.82
N PRO A 146 -7.02 -11.28 1.22
CA PRO A 146 -8.03 -11.79 0.29
C PRO A 146 -8.78 -10.66 -0.43
N GLY A 147 -9.10 -10.88 -1.70
CA GLY A 147 -9.84 -9.92 -2.53
C GLY A 147 -8.97 -9.25 -3.61
N PRO A 148 -9.43 -8.13 -4.20
CA PRO A 148 -8.64 -7.34 -5.13
C PRO A 148 -7.32 -6.87 -4.49
N PRO A 149 -6.23 -6.70 -5.26
CA PRO A 149 -4.92 -6.29 -4.73
C PRO A 149 -4.88 -4.78 -4.43
N LEU A 150 -5.81 -4.32 -3.61
CA LEU A 150 -6.02 -2.91 -3.25
C LEU A 150 -5.95 -2.75 -1.73
N VAL A 151 -5.26 -1.71 -1.28
CA VAL A 151 -5.15 -1.35 0.14
C VAL A 151 -5.26 0.16 0.30
N ALA A 152 -5.82 0.63 1.41
CA ALA A 152 -6.04 2.06 1.64
C ALA A 152 -5.12 2.60 2.75
N ILE A 153 -4.77 3.88 2.64
CA ILE A 153 -4.01 4.59 3.67
C ILE A 153 -4.82 4.62 4.96
N GLY A 154 -4.16 4.30 6.07
CA GLY A 154 -4.77 4.28 7.39
C GLY A 154 -5.65 3.06 7.70
N VAL A 155 -5.91 2.18 6.72
CA VAL A 155 -6.71 0.95 6.92
C VAL A 155 -5.78 -0.26 7.08
N PRO A 156 -5.80 -0.96 8.23
CA PRO A 156 -4.97 -2.14 8.42
C PRO A 156 -5.34 -3.27 7.44
N PHE A 157 -4.32 -3.98 6.96
CA PHE A 157 -4.47 -5.15 6.10
C PHE A 157 -3.44 -6.22 6.50
N THR A 158 -3.71 -7.48 6.15
CA THR A 158 -2.97 -8.63 6.68
C THR A 158 -2.35 -9.48 5.57
N TYR A 159 -1.03 -9.64 5.62
CA TYR A 159 -0.32 -10.66 4.84
C TYR A 159 -0.45 -12.02 5.52
N THR A 160 -0.55 -13.08 4.72
CA THR A 160 -0.53 -14.47 5.21
C THR A 160 0.73 -15.17 4.70
N LEU A 161 1.57 -15.66 5.60
CA LEU A 161 2.80 -16.39 5.30
C LEU A 161 2.61 -17.84 5.73
N THR A 162 2.62 -18.78 4.79
CA THR A 162 2.52 -20.22 5.08
C THR A 162 3.86 -20.91 4.82
N PHE A 163 4.41 -21.61 5.83
CA PHE A 163 5.71 -22.28 5.71
C PHE A 163 5.84 -23.49 6.65
N PRO A 164 6.77 -24.42 6.38
CA PRO A 164 7.52 -24.57 5.13
C PRO A 164 6.61 -25.02 3.98
N LEU A 165 6.92 -24.66 2.74
CA LEU A 165 6.35 -25.24 1.52
C LEU A 165 7.49 -25.76 0.65
N LEU A 166 7.48 -27.04 0.27
CA LEU A 166 8.60 -27.60 -0.50
C LEU A 166 8.45 -27.30 -1.99
N VAL A 167 9.47 -26.68 -2.59
CA VAL A 167 9.50 -26.30 -4.01
C VAL A 167 10.76 -26.81 -4.71
N SER A 168 10.66 -26.97 -6.02
CA SER A 168 11.81 -27.23 -6.89
C SER A 168 12.68 -25.98 -6.94
N ALA A 169 13.96 -26.11 -6.59
CA ALA A 169 14.90 -24.98 -6.58
C ALA A 169 15.17 -24.39 -7.97
N THR A 170 14.93 -25.15 -9.04
CA THR A 170 15.20 -24.73 -10.43
C THR A 170 13.97 -24.19 -11.15
N THR A 171 12.77 -24.66 -10.78
CA THR A 171 11.52 -24.27 -11.47
C THR A 171 10.57 -23.46 -10.60
N GLY A 172 10.79 -23.41 -9.29
CA GLY A 172 9.88 -22.80 -8.31
C GLY A 172 8.54 -23.53 -8.15
N ARG A 173 8.33 -24.65 -8.85
CA ARG A 173 7.08 -25.43 -8.76
C ARG A 173 6.97 -26.12 -7.41
N VAL A 174 5.75 -26.18 -6.89
CA VAL A 174 5.44 -26.91 -5.65
C VAL A 174 5.71 -28.40 -5.86
N VAL A 175 6.56 -28.96 -5.01
CA VAL A 175 6.90 -30.40 -4.98
C VAL A 175 5.99 -31.10 -3.98
N ASN A 176 5.80 -30.51 -2.79
CA ASN A 176 4.89 -31.02 -1.78
C ASN A 176 4.03 -29.87 -1.22
N PRO A 177 2.70 -29.86 -1.48
CA PRO A 177 1.82 -28.81 -1.01
C PRO A 177 1.56 -28.87 0.50
N ASN A 178 1.88 -30.00 1.16
CA ASN A 178 1.64 -30.24 2.57
C ASN A 178 2.83 -29.85 3.46
N GLY A 179 3.91 -29.31 2.89
CA GLY A 179 5.08 -28.82 3.61
C GLY A 179 6.37 -29.56 3.29
N SER A 180 7.37 -29.44 4.14
CA SER A 180 8.67 -30.10 3.98
C SER A 180 8.54 -31.62 4.14
N ASN A 181 9.46 -32.36 3.52
CA ASN A 181 9.57 -33.82 3.73
C ASN A 181 10.43 -34.16 4.96
N GLN A 182 11.02 -33.14 5.59
CA GLN A 182 11.84 -33.26 6.79
C GLN A 182 11.28 -32.37 7.88
N ASP A 183 11.73 -32.60 9.11
CA ASP A 183 11.48 -31.67 10.20
C ASP A 183 12.22 -30.34 9.91
N VAL A 184 11.54 -29.23 10.19
CA VAL A 184 12.07 -27.87 10.05
C VAL A 184 12.07 -27.22 11.43
N SER A 185 13.24 -26.77 11.88
CA SER A 185 13.44 -26.21 13.22
C SER A 185 14.21 -24.90 13.15
N GLN A 186 14.41 -24.25 14.31
CA GLN A 186 15.21 -23.03 14.46
C GLN A 186 14.82 -21.92 13.45
N VAL A 187 13.53 -21.83 13.14
CA VAL A 187 13.00 -20.90 12.15
C VAL A 187 13.12 -19.47 12.65
N THR A 188 13.65 -18.60 11.78
CA THR A 188 13.60 -17.15 11.96
C THR A 188 13.11 -16.53 10.66
N VAL A 189 12.01 -15.76 10.72
CA VAL A 189 11.43 -15.05 9.57
C VAL A 189 11.68 -13.56 9.73
N THR A 190 12.16 -12.91 8.68
CA THR A 190 12.38 -11.47 8.64
C THR A 190 11.57 -10.81 7.53
N ASP A 191 10.97 -9.68 7.80
CA ASP A 191 10.14 -8.91 6.85
C ASP A 191 10.47 -7.42 7.01
N ASN A 192 11.11 -6.84 6.00
CA ASN A 192 11.54 -5.44 6.03
C ASN A 192 10.49 -4.55 5.37
N LEU A 193 9.67 -3.90 6.19
CA LEU A 193 8.59 -3.03 5.71
C LEU A 193 9.12 -1.83 4.91
N ASP A 194 10.30 -1.32 5.24
CA ASP A 194 10.89 -0.16 4.57
C ASP A 194 11.42 -0.50 3.17
N ALA A 195 11.71 -1.77 2.90
CA ALA A 195 12.14 -2.24 1.58
C ALA A 195 10.99 -2.28 0.55
N THR A 196 9.75 -2.05 0.97
CA THR A 196 8.58 -2.05 0.07
C THR A 196 8.48 -0.79 -0.82
N GLY A 197 9.21 0.27 -0.47
CA GLY A 197 9.13 1.57 -1.14
C GLY A 197 7.89 2.41 -0.77
N VAL A 198 7.08 1.94 0.18
CA VAL A 198 5.93 2.66 0.76
C VAL A 198 6.06 2.73 2.27
N SER A 199 5.44 3.72 2.91
CA SER A 199 5.52 3.85 4.37
C SER A 199 4.50 2.92 5.04
N LEU A 200 4.98 1.93 5.79
CA LEU A 200 4.17 0.94 6.50
C LEU A 200 4.51 0.93 7.98
N SER A 201 3.50 0.68 8.82
CA SER A 201 3.69 0.38 10.24
C SER A 201 3.15 -0.99 10.56
N TYR A 202 3.89 -1.72 11.40
CA TYR A 202 3.42 -2.97 11.99
C TYR A 202 2.28 -2.72 12.99
N VAL A 203 1.23 -3.54 12.91
CA VAL A 203 0.07 -3.47 13.80
C VAL A 203 0.06 -4.67 14.75
N SER A 204 0.07 -5.88 14.20
CA SER A 204 0.00 -7.11 14.99
C SER A 204 0.44 -8.34 14.19
N SER A 205 0.64 -9.46 14.88
CA SER A 205 0.87 -10.76 14.26
C SER A 205 0.35 -11.90 15.10
N SER A 206 0.05 -13.01 14.43
CA SER A 206 -0.34 -14.26 15.07
C SER A 206 0.13 -15.45 14.25
N ALA A 207 0.51 -16.56 14.89
CA ALA A 207 0.84 -17.80 14.22
C ALA A 207 -0.05 -18.95 14.68
N ALA A 208 -0.36 -19.88 13.77
CA ALA A 208 -1.11 -21.09 14.07
C ALA A 208 -0.70 -22.24 13.15
N TRP A 209 -0.90 -23.47 13.61
CA TRP A 209 -0.75 -24.66 12.77
C TRP A 209 -1.81 -24.65 11.67
N LYS A 210 -1.40 -24.89 10.42
CA LYS A 210 -2.32 -24.87 9.26
C LYS A 210 -3.40 -25.94 9.36
N GLY A 211 -3.06 -27.15 9.81
CA GLY A 211 -3.98 -28.29 9.88
C GLY A 211 -4.99 -28.19 11.03
N SER A 212 -4.52 -27.89 12.24
CA SER A 212 -5.36 -27.89 13.45
C SER A 212 -5.91 -26.51 13.83
N GLY A 213 -5.33 -25.42 13.32
CA GLY A 213 -5.63 -24.06 13.76
C GLY A 213 -5.13 -23.71 15.17
N ALA A 214 -4.45 -24.63 15.85
CA ALA A 214 -3.92 -24.38 17.20
C ALA A 214 -2.85 -23.28 17.16
N ALA A 215 -2.90 -22.37 18.14
CA ALA A 215 -1.98 -21.25 18.23
C ALA A 215 -0.52 -21.72 18.38
N VAL A 216 0.38 -21.04 17.68
CA VAL A 216 1.83 -21.25 17.77
C VAL A 216 2.45 -20.05 18.48
N PRO A 217 3.17 -20.25 19.60
CA PRO A 217 3.92 -19.17 20.24
C PRO A 217 4.97 -18.60 19.29
N ILE A 218 5.06 -17.27 19.25
CA ILE A 218 6.07 -16.52 18.50
C ILE A 218 6.56 -15.34 19.32
N THR A 219 7.83 -14.99 19.12
CA THR A 219 8.39 -13.71 19.56
C THR A 219 8.50 -12.80 18.35
N VAL A 220 8.15 -11.52 18.49
CA VAL A 220 8.34 -10.51 17.46
C VAL A 220 9.24 -9.40 17.97
N ALA A 221 10.22 -9.02 17.17
CA ALA A 221 11.00 -7.81 17.34
C ALA A 221 10.78 -6.90 16.13
N ASN A 222 10.68 -5.59 16.37
CA ASN A 222 10.59 -4.57 15.33
C ASN A 222 11.72 -3.56 15.54
N ALA A 223 12.73 -3.63 14.68
CA ALA A 223 13.87 -2.72 14.70
C ALA A 223 13.76 -1.75 13.52
N GLY A 224 12.98 -0.69 13.69
CA GLY A 224 12.81 0.35 12.67
C GLY A 224 12.26 -0.20 11.35
N GLY A 225 11.14 -0.92 11.37
CA GLY A 225 10.49 -1.46 10.17
C GLY A 225 10.99 -2.85 9.75
N LEU A 226 12.15 -3.29 10.24
CA LEU A 226 12.59 -4.68 10.13
C LEU A 226 11.92 -5.54 11.21
N LEU A 227 10.95 -6.35 10.78
CA LEU A 227 10.27 -7.33 11.62
C LEU A 227 11.07 -8.62 11.66
N THR A 228 11.30 -9.16 12.85
CA THR A 228 11.92 -10.47 13.07
C THR A 228 11.00 -11.33 13.93
N PHE A 229 10.52 -12.43 13.36
CA PHE A 229 9.70 -13.44 14.04
C PHE A 229 10.57 -14.65 14.36
N SER A 230 10.53 -15.10 15.62
CA SER A 230 11.32 -16.22 16.12
C SER A 230 10.56 -17.00 17.19
N GLY A 231 11.21 -18.02 17.79
CA GLY A 231 10.61 -18.84 18.85
C GLY A 231 9.61 -19.88 18.34
N PHE A 232 9.58 -20.15 17.03
CA PHE A 232 8.77 -21.20 16.46
C PHE A 232 9.19 -22.58 17.00
N PRO A 233 8.24 -23.51 17.25
CA PRO A 233 8.56 -24.90 17.57
C PRO A 233 9.15 -25.60 16.35
N THR A 234 9.73 -26.79 16.55
CA THR A 234 10.02 -27.69 15.44
C THR A 234 8.71 -28.01 14.71
N ILE A 235 8.74 -27.85 13.39
CA ILE A 235 7.67 -28.15 12.45
C ILE A 235 7.91 -29.57 11.93
N PRO A 236 7.08 -30.56 12.29
CA PRO A 236 7.25 -31.91 11.78
C PRO A 236 7.10 -31.98 10.26
N ALA A 237 7.71 -32.98 9.63
CA ALA A 237 7.50 -33.29 8.22
C ALA A 237 5.99 -33.33 7.87
N GLY A 238 5.62 -32.69 6.76
CA GLY A 238 4.23 -32.59 6.30
C GLY A 238 3.31 -31.69 7.13
N GLN A 239 3.85 -30.88 8.05
CA GLN A 239 3.11 -29.83 8.77
C GLN A 239 3.54 -28.43 8.31
N GLN A 240 2.67 -27.46 8.55
CA GLN A 240 2.91 -26.06 8.20
C GLN A 240 2.37 -25.13 9.29
N ILE A 241 3.01 -23.97 9.41
CA ILE A 241 2.58 -22.83 10.21
C ILE A 241 2.05 -21.75 9.27
N VAL A 242 0.97 -21.08 9.68
CA VAL A 242 0.44 -19.88 9.06
C VAL A 242 0.72 -18.70 10.00
N LEU A 243 1.60 -17.82 9.58
CA LEU A 243 1.90 -16.53 10.21
C LEU A 243 1.09 -15.43 9.53
N LYS A 244 0.22 -14.76 10.28
CA LYS A 244 -0.49 -13.55 9.83
C LYS A 244 0.24 -12.32 10.35
N VAL A 245 0.51 -11.37 9.46
CA VAL A 245 1.16 -10.10 9.78
C VAL A 245 0.27 -8.96 9.33
N THR A 246 -0.30 -8.22 10.28
CA THR A 246 -1.14 -7.05 10.02
C THR A 246 -0.28 -5.79 10.04
N VAL A 247 -0.40 -4.99 8.99
CA VAL A 247 0.29 -3.71 8.81
C VAL A 247 -0.71 -2.64 8.40
N VAL A 248 -0.31 -1.37 8.46
CA VAL A 248 -1.09 -0.23 7.99
C VAL A 248 -0.22 0.69 7.15
N LEU A 249 -0.78 1.21 6.05
CA LEU A 249 -0.14 2.27 5.27
C LEU A 249 -0.22 3.58 6.04
N ASN A 250 0.94 4.18 6.31
CA ASN A 250 1.01 5.45 7.03
C ASN A 250 0.61 6.62 6.13
N ASP A 251 0.02 7.65 6.73
CA ASP A 251 -0.10 8.97 6.13
C ASP A 251 1.14 9.80 6.54
N ALA A 252 2.31 9.41 6.05
CA ALA A 252 3.60 9.96 6.43
C ALA A 252 4.00 11.18 5.57
N VAL A 253 5.21 11.72 5.77
CA VAL A 253 5.81 12.73 4.87
C VAL A 253 7.11 12.14 4.28
N PRO A 254 7.21 11.94 2.95
CA PRO A 254 6.17 12.14 1.94
C PRO A 254 5.02 11.12 2.10
N PRO A 255 3.77 11.52 1.82
CA PRO A 255 2.63 10.63 2.00
C PRO A 255 2.65 9.52 0.96
N ASN A 256 2.17 8.36 1.39
CA ASN A 256 1.73 7.35 0.45
C ASN A 256 0.66 7.98 -0.48
N SER A 257 0.69 7.63 -1.75
CA SER A 257 -0.23 8.18 -2.76
C SER A 257 -1.07 7.09 -3.42
N PRO A 258 -2.38 7.30 -3.64
CA PRO A 258 -3.18 6.40 -4.46
C PRO A 258 -2.56 6.16 -5.85
N GLY A 259 -2.65 4.93 -6.34
CA GLY A 259 -2.03 4.47 -7.58
C GLY A 259 -0.63 3.86 -7.41
N THR A 260 0.05 4.11 -6.29
CA THR A 260 1.38 3.51 -6.02
C THR A 260 1.27 1.99 -5.90
N ARG A 261 2.16 1.27 -6.58
CA ARG A 261 2.25 -0.19 -6.52
C ARG A 261 3.45 -0.64 -5.71
N PHE A 262 3.27 -1.68 -4.89
CA PHE A 262 4.35 -2.23 -4.08
C PHE A 262 4.19 -3.74 -3.85
N THR A 263 5.31 -4.38 -3.51
CA THR A 263 5.38 -5.79 -3.11
C THR A 263 6.11 -5.87 -1.78
N ASN A 264 5.74 -6.83 -0.95
CA ASN A 264 6.43 -7.15 0.28
C ASN A 264 7.10 -8.53 0.19
N THR A 265 8.32 -8.62 0.70
CA THR A 265 9.14 -9.84 0.69
C THR A 265 9.51 -10.24 2.11
N ALA A 266 9.21 -11.48 2.46
CA ALA A 266 9.66 -12.11 3.70
C ALA A 266 10.79 -13.09 3.40
N ASN A 267 11.93 -12.88 4.06
CA ASN A 267 13.09 -13.77 4.04
C ASN A 267 13.08 -14.64 5.30
N TRP A 268 13.82 -15.74 5.29
CA TRP A 268 13.89 -16.61 6.46
C TRP A 268 15.11 -17.53 6.44
N THR A 269 15.50 -17.95 7.63
CA THR A 269 16.47 -19.02 7.87
C THR A 269 15.81 -20.14 8.64
N LEU A 270 16.24 -21.37 8.38
CA LEU A 270 15.73 -22.58 9.00
C LEU A 270 16.87 -23.57 9.30
N GLY A 271 16.57 -24.54 10.15
CA GLY A 271 17.39 -25.73 10.38
C GLY A 271 16.68 -26.97 9.86
N THR A 272 17.32 -27.74 8.99
CA THR A 272 16.76 -29.00 8.47
C THR A 272 17.86 -29.99 8.06
N VAL A 273 17.47 -31.22 7.75
CA VAL A 273 18.38 -32.28 7.32
C VAL A 273 18.44 -32.32 5.80
N VAL A 274 19.64 -32.20 5.25
CA VAL A 274 19.93 -32.35 3.82
C VAL A 274 20.93 -33.50 3.66
N ASN A 275 20.59 -34.51 2.86
CA ASN A 275 21.40 -35.72 2.65
C ASN A 275 21.94 -36.35 3.97
N GLY A 276 21.09 -36.44 4.98
CA GLY A 276 21.40 -37.08 6.27
C GLY A 276 22.21 -36.22 7.26
N THR A 277 22.59 -35.00 6.89
CA THR A 277 23.29 -34.05 7.78
C THR A 277 22.39 -32.88 8.13
N PHE A 278 22.38 -32.46 9.40
CA PHE A 278 21.64 -31.28 9.84
C PHE A 278 22.40 -30.00 9.52
N HIS A 279 21.73 -29.02 8.90
CA HIS A 279 22.29 -27.73 8.54
C HIS A 279 21.51 -26.59 9.18
N TYR A 280 22.24 -25.67 9.83
CA TYR A 280 21.70 -24.42 10.38
C TYR A 280 22.81 -23.37 10.53
N PRO A 281 22.54 -22.07 10.24
CA PRO A 281 21.35 -21.56 9.58
C PRO A 281 21.38 -21.82 8.07
N LEU A 282 20.26 -22.29 7.52
CA LEU A 282 20.06 -22.49 6.08
C LEU A 282 19.09 -21.43 5.56
N PRO A 283 19.43 -20.60 4.54
CA PRO A 283 18.47 -19.70 3.94
C PRO A 283 17.39 -20.49 3.20
N GLY A 284 16.13 -20.19 3.46
CA GLY A 284 15.00 -20.76 2.71
C GLY A 284 14.61 -19.84 1.55
N GLN A 285 13.83 -20.38 0.61
CA GLN A 285 13.26 -19.58 -0.48
C GLN A 285 12.27 -18.55 0.10
N GLN A 286 12.52 -17.27 -0.19
CA GLN A 286 11.72 -16.15 0.26
C GLN A 286 10.27 -16.20 -0.24
N GLY A 287 9.37 -15.60 0.54
CA GLY A 287 7.99 -15.36 0.16
C GLY A 287 7.81 -13.94 -0.35
N VAL A 288 7.37 -13.81 -1.59
CA VAL A 288 7.05 -12.51 -2.21
C VAL A 288 5.54 -12.40 -2.39
N SER A 289 4.95 -11.32 -1.88
CA SER A 289 3.52 -11.05 -2.05
C SER A 289 3.18 -10.85 -3.53
N SER A 290 2.15 -11.53 -4.04
CA SER A 290 1.75 -11.45 -5.44
C SER A 290 0.23 -11.46 -5.61
N PRO A 291 -0.35 -10.70 -6.57
CA PRO A 291 0.31 -9.68 -7.39
C PRO A 291 0.75 -8.45 -6.57
N PRO A 292 1.46 -7.45 -7.13
CA PRO A 292 1.72 -6.20 -6.43
C PRO A 292 0.42 -5.55 -5.93
N LEU A 293 0.43 -5.07 -4.69
CA LEU A 293 -0.67 -4.29 -4.12
C LEU A 293 -0.64 -2.89 -4.71
N THR A 294 -1.82 -2.30 -4.91
CA THR A 294 -1.98 -0.90 -5.32
C THR A 294 -2.63 -0.11 -4.20
N ILE A 295 -2.05 1.03 -3.83
CA ILE A 295 -2.67 1.98 -2.90
C ILE A 295 -3.92 2.55 -3.57
N ALA A 296 -5.05 2.49 -2.87
CA ALA A 296 -6.36 2.80 -3.39
C ALA A 296 -7.09 3.77 -2.46
N ALA A 297 -8.01 4.55 -3.04
CA ALA A 297 -8.80 5.54 -2.33
C ALA A 297 -10.20 5.68 -2.95
N PRO A 298 -11.19 6.11 -2.17
CA PRO A 298 -12.50 6.49 -2.68
C PRO A 298 -12.42 7.86 -3.35
N ASN A 299 -13.25 8.07 -4.37
CA ASN A 299 -13.38 9.36 -5.03
C ASN A 299 -14.85 9.59 -5.37
N LEU A 300 -15.48 10.61 -4.79
CA LEU A 300 -16.90 10.88 -4.99
C LEU A 300 -17.09 11.95 -6.05
N ALA A 301 -18.02 11.69 -6.98
CA ALA A 301 -18.47 12.63 -7.99
C ALA A 301 -19.97 12.88 -7.85
N MET A 302 -20.41 14.14 -7.96
CA MET A 302 -21.79 14.57 -7.84
C MET A 302 -22.39 14.80 -9.24
N THR A 303 -23.67 14.44 -9.38
CA THR A 303 -24.52 14.90 -10.46
C THR A 303 -25.82 15.36 -9.87
N LYS A 304 -26.19 16.61 -10.15
CA LYS A 304 -27.38 17.25 -9.62
C LYS A 304 -28.38 17.45 -10.74
N SER A 305 -29.63 17.09 -10.47
CA SER A 305 -30.73 17.36 -11.39
C SER A 305 -31.96 17.87 -10.65
N GLY A 306 -32.85 18.52 -11.41
CA GLY A 306 -34.07 19.09 -10.89
C GLY A 306 -34.95 19.62 -12.03
N PRO A 307 -36.08 20.28 -11.69
CA PRO A 307 -36.94 20.88 -12.69
C PRO A 307 -36.22 22.02 -13.43
N THR A 308 -36.49 22.19 -14.71
CA THR A 308 -35.99 23.36 -15.48
C THR A 308 -36.72 24.64 -15.09
N THR A 309 -37.99 24.52 -14.68
CA THR A 309 -38.84 25.63 -14.26
C THR A 309 -39.59 25.30 -12.98
N MET A 310 -39.84 26.31 -12.14
CA MET A 310 -40.67 26.17 -10.94
C MET A 310 -41.65 27.33 -10.81
N ASN A 311 -42.85 27.05 -10.30
CA ASN A 311 -43.85 28.07 -9.97
C ASN A 311 -43.90 28.31 -8.46
N LEU A 312 -44.28 29.53 -8.06
CA LEU A 312 -44.53 29.84 -6.65
C LEU A 312 -45.61 28.93 -6.07
N GLY A 313 -45.39 28.48 -4.82
CA GLY A 313 -46.29 27.58 -4.11
C GLY A 313 -46.26 26.11 -4.55
N GLN A 314 -45.47 25.77 -5.58
CA GLN A 314 -45.27 24.37 -6.01
C GLN A 314 -43.98 23.78 -5.45
N LEU A 315 -44.01 22.49 -5.14
CA LEU A 315 -42.84 21.71 -4.74
C LEU A 315 -42.03 21.31 -5.99
N GLY A 316 -40.75 21.67 -6.00
CA GLY A 316 -39.77 21.20 -6.98
C GLY A 316 -38.98 20.04 -6.40
N ARG A 317 -38.79 18.98 -7.20
CA ARG A 317 -38.02 17.79 -6.80
C ARG A 317 -36.61 17.86 -7.37
N PHE A 318 -35.62 17.70 -6.52
CA PHE A 318 -34.20 17.63 -6.89
C PHE A 318 -33.63 16.26 -6.56
N THR A 319 -32.67 15.84 -7.36
CA THR A 319 -31.92 14.59 -7.17
C THR A 319 -30.44 14.91 -7.05
N LEU A 320 -29.81 14.32 -6.03
CA LEU A 320 -28.37 14.29 -5.82
C LEU A 320 -27.89 12.86 -6.09
N ASN A 321 -27.11 12.66 -7.15
CA ASN A 321 -26.52 11.38 -7.51
C ASN A 321 -25.02 11.44 -7.25
N VAL A 322 -24.57 10.77 -6.19
CA VAL A 322 -23.17 10.73 -5.76
C VAL A 322 -22.58 9.39 -6.15
N GLN A 323 -21.75 9.37 -7.18
CA GLN A 323 -21.04 8.18 -7.65
C GLN A 323 -19.66 8.07 -7.01
N ASN A 324 -19.28 6.88 -6.55
CA ASN A 324 -17.88 6.62 -6.22
C ASN A 324 -17.12 6.15 -7.46
N SER A 325 -16.30 7.04 -8.03
CA SER A 325 -15.38 6.74 -9.13
C SER A 325 -14.03 6.20 -8.67
N GLY A 326 -13.80 6.14 -7.34
CA GLY A 326 -12.61 5.53 -6.74
C GLY A 326 -12.68 4.01 -6.69
N THR A 327 -11.59 3.41 -6.18
CA THR A 327 -11.38 1.96 -6.19
C THR A 327 -11.57 1.30 -4.82
N THR A 328 -11.82 2.09 -3.77
CA THR A 328 -12.24 1.60 -2.45
C THR A 328 -13.57 2.21 -2.04
N GLU A 329 -14.16 1.67 -0.98
CA GLU A 329 -15.40 2.18 -0.40
C GLU A 329 -15.25 3.60 0.18
N ALA A 330 -16.27 4.43 -0.01
CA ALA A 330 -16.39 5.73 0.63
C ALA A 330 -17.31 5.62 1.85
N TRP A 331 -16.73 5.88 3.02
CA TRP A 331 -17.41 5.79 4.30
C TRP A 331 -17.81 7.18 4.80
N ASN A 332 -18.93 7.23 5.54
CA ASN A 332 -19.41 8.42 6.26
C ASN A 332 -19.37 9.72 5.43
N ALA A 333 -19.92 9.67 4.21
CA ALA A 333 -19.95 10.85 3.35
C ALA A 333 -20.86 11.95 3.92
N THR A 334 -20.42 13.20 3.79
CA THR A 334 -21.21 14.40 4.07
C THR A 334 -21.59 15.05 2.75
N ILE A 335 -22.90 15.13 2.50
CA ILE A 335 -23.47 15.76 1.31
C ILE A 335 -24.04 17.12 1.70
N VAL A 336 -23.66 18.16 0.97
CA VAL A 336 -24.10 19.54 1.19
C VAL A 336 -24.81 20.02 -0.06
N ASP A 337 -25.91 20.75 0.13
CA ASP A 337 -26.68 21.39 -0.92
C ASP A 337 -27.00 22.83 -0.49
N LYS A 338 -26.41 23.80 -1.21
CA LYS A 338 -26.56 25.23 -0.99
C LYS A 338 -27.63 25.76 -1.93
N LEU A 339 -28.80 26.02 -1.35
CA LEU A 339 -29.94 26.58 -2.04
C LEU A 339 -29.70 28.06 -2.38
N PRO A 340 -30.18 28.53 -3.53
CA PRO A 340 -30.05 29.92 -3.93
C PRO A 340 -30.85 30.83 -3.01
N ALA A 341 -30.28 31.99 -2.70
CA ALA A 341 -30.95 33.09 -2.03
C ALA A 341 -30.40 34.42 -2.54
N GLY A 342 -31.29 35.36 -2.83
CA GLY A 342 -30.91 36.68 -3.34
C GLY A 342 -32.09 37.63 -3.48
N ALA A 343 -31.79 38.85 -3.93
CA ALA A 343 -32.78 39.92 -4.08
C ALA A 343 -33.86 39.65 -5.16
N THR A 344 -33.57 38.75 -6.09
CA THR A 344 -34.46 38.36 -7.20
C THR A 344 -35.22 37.05 -6.93
N GLY A 345 -34.94 36.36 -5.82
CA GLY A 345 -35.56 35.10 -5.47
C GLY A 345 -34.65 34.13 -4.74
N GLY A 346 -35.19 32.96 -4.41
CA GLY A 346 -34.46 31.89 -3.74
C GLY A 346 -35.30 30.65 -3.51
N MET A 347 -34.75 29.68 -2.77
CA MET A 347 -35.44 28.48 -2.30
C MET A 347 -35.15 28.20 -0.81
N CYS A 348 -34.81 29.24 -0.05
CA CYS A 348 -34.17 29.11 1.25
C CYS A 348 -35.16 29.11 2.44
N THR A 349 -36.37 29.59 2.25
CA THR A 349 -37.36 29.75 3.33
C THR A 349 -37.97 28.40 3.72
N ALA A 350 -38.29 27.57 2.74
CA ALA A 350 -38.84 26.25 2.97
C ALA A 350 -37.72 25.26 3.32
N SER A 351 -37.85 24.57 4.47
CA SER A 351 -36.96 23.45 4.79
C SER A 351 -37.14 22.34 3.76
N PRO A 352 -36.08 21.88 3.08
CA PRO A 352 -36.16 20.74 2.17
C PRO A 352 -36.65 19.48 2.88
N GLN A 353 -37.43 18.67 2.15
CA GLN A 353 -37.92 17.38 2.62
C GLN A 353 -37.23 16.27 1.83
N ILE A 354 -36.50 15.40 2.52
CA ILE A 354 -35.91 14.19 1.91
C ILE A 354 -37.04 13.20 1.61
N LEU A 355 -37.15 12.77 0.36
CA LEU A 355 -38.15 11.82 -0.11
C LEU A 355 -37.59 10.39 -0.17
N SER A 356 -36.32 10.25 -0.53
CA SER A 356 -35.61 8.98 -0.57
C SER A 356 -34.11 9.18 -0.48
N ALA A 357 -33.41 8.19 0.09
CA ALA A 357 -31.97 8.06 0.05
C ALA A 357 -31.63 6.57 -0.04
N GLN A 358 -30.85 6.16 -1.04
CA GLN A 358 -30.48 4.76 -1.22
C GLN A 358 -29.19 4.60 -2.04
N VAL A 359 -28.44 3.53 -1.78
CA VAL A 359 -27.26 3.15 -2.57
C VAL A 359 -27.65 2.14 -3.65
N PHE A 360 -27.26 2.44 -4.88
CA PHE A 360 -27.49 1.67 -6.10
C PHE A 360 -26.16 1.21 -6.71
N GLN A 361 -26.25 0.23 -7.60
CA GLN A 361 -25.14 -0.18 -8.46
C GLN A 361 -24.79 0.93 -9.47
N ALA A 362 -23.79 0.68 -10.31
CA ALA A 362 -23.28 1.64 -11.28
C ALA A 362 -24.35 2.19 -12.26
N ASP A 363 -25.41 1.44 -12.51
CA ASP A 363 -26.54 1.82 -13.37
C ASP A 363 -27.46 2.89 -12.74
N GLY A 364 -27.35 3.13 -11.42
CA GLY A 364 -28.21 4.06 -10.69
C GLY A 364 -29.65 3.59 -10.51
N VAL A 365 -29.97 2.32 -10.77
CA VAL A 365 -31.33 1.76 -10.71
C VAL A 365 -31.36 0.47 -9.90
N THR A 366 -30.39 -0.42 -10.08
CA THR A 366 -30.35 -1.70 -9.37
C THR A 366 -29.86 -1.47 -7.94
N ALA A 367 -30.69 -1.82 -6.94
CA ALA A 367 -30.28 -1.74 -5.55
C ALA A 367 -29.08 -2.66 -5.27
N VAL A 368 -28.15 -2.22 -4.41
CA VAL A 368 -27.03 -3.08 -4.00
C VAL A 368 -27.55 -4.21 -3.10
N PRO A 369 -27.26 -5.48 -3.38
CA PRO A 369 -27.68 -6.59 -2.52
C PRO A 369 -27.24 -6.38 -1.06
N GLY A 370 -28.17 -6.60 -0.13
CA GLY A 370 -27.94 -6.35 1.29
C GLY A 370 -28.07 -4.88 1.73
N LYS A 371 -28.31 -3.93 0.80
CA LYS A 371 -28.63 -2.54 1.11
C LYS A 371 -30.07 -2.21 0.71
N GLY A 372 -30.84 -1.70 1.66
CA GLY A 372 -32.20 -1.18 1.45
C GLY A 372 -32.22 0.35 1.36
N PRO A 373 -33.43 0.95 1.28
CA PRO A 373 -33.61 2.38 1.49
C PRO A 373 -33.03 2.82 2.85
N LEU A 374 -32.32 3.93 2.86
CA LEU A 374 -31.70 4.49 4.06
C LEU A 374 -32.75 5.21 4.93
N THR A 375 -32.66 5.03 6.24
CA THR A 375 -33.57 5.61 7.23
C THR A 375 -32.93 6.80 7.94
N ALA A 376 -33.64 7.93 7.98
CA ALA A 376 -33.19 9.13 8.70
C ALA A 376 -33.09 8.84 10.22
N GLY A 377 -32.05 9.37 10.86
CA GLY A 377 -31.72 9.14 12.27
C GLY A 377 -30.91 7.85 12.53
N THR A 378 -30.95 6.89 11.59
CA THR A 378 -30.20 5.62 11.69
C THR A 378 -29.04 5.59 10.71
N ASP A 379 -29.34 5.72 9.41
CA ASP A 379 -28.36 5.60 8.34
C ASP A 379 -27.79 6.95 7.93
N TYR A 380 -28.53 8.03 8.16
CA TYR A 380 -28.09 9.41 7.94
C TYR A 380 -28.81 10.40 8.84
N THR A 381 -28.18 11.54 9.14
CA THR A 381 -28.85 12.70 9.73
C THR A 381 -29.06 13.78 8.68
N VAL A 382 -30.13 14.56 8.83
CA VAL A 382 -30.42 15.75 8.01
C VAL A 382 -30.39 16.99 8.89
N SER A 383 -29.77 18.06 8.41
CA SER A 383 -29.87 19.38 9.01
C SER A 383 -30.08 20.44 7.92
N TYR A 384 -30.85 21.48 8.24
CA TYR A 384 -31.07 22.59 7.35
C TYR A 384 -30.84 23.91 8.09
N ALA A 385 -29.91 24.70 7.59
CA ALA A 385 -29.70 26.08 8.01
C ALA A 385 -30.37 27.01 7.00
N GLY A 386 -31.45 27.68 7.41
CA GLY A 386 -32.16 28.66 6.59
C GLY A 386 -31.33 29.94 6.35
N THR A 387 -32.01 31.03 5.99
CA THR A 387 -31.37 32.32 5.70
C THR A 387 -30.50 32.79 6.89
N PRO A 388 -29.27 33.28 6.67
CA PRO A 388 -28.62 33.55 5.37
C PRO A 388 -27.78 32.39 4.79
N THR A 389 -27.67 31.27 5.50
CA THR A 389 -26.76 30.17 5.13
C THR A 389 -27.33 29.26 4.03
N CYS A 390 -28.64 29.03 4.02
CA CYS A 390 -29.39 28.33 2.97
C CYS A 390 -28.80 26.97 2.58
N THR A 391 -28.43 26.17 3.58
CA THR A 391 -27.66 24.94 3.37
C THR A 391 -28.37 23.74 3.98
N LEU A 392 -28.67 22.76 3.13
CA LEU A 392 -29.08 21.40 3.49
C LEU A 392 -27.82 20.53 3.63
N THR A 393 -27.71 19.80 4.74
CA THR A 393 -26.58 18.88 5.00
C THR A 393 -27.09 17.52 5.39
N LEU A 394 -26.57 16.48 4.74
CA LEU A 394 -26.79 15.08 5.07
C LEU A 394 -25.47 14.46 5.52
N ASN A 395 -25.43 13.84 6.70
CA ASN A 395 -24.27 13.05 7.15
C ASN A 395 -24.64 11.58 7.15
N LEU A 396 -23.92 10.76 6.38
CA LEU A 396 -24.11 9.30 6.37
C LEU A 396 -23.40 8.65 7.57
N LEU A 397 -24.06 7.68 8.19
CA LEU A 397 -23.67 7.15 9.49
C LEU A 397 -23.36 5.65 9.46
N SER A 398 -24.16 4.87 8.75
CA SER A 398 -24.14 3.41 8.85
C SER A 398 -23.41 2.72 7.70
N ALA A 399 -23.13 1.41 7.87
CA ALA A 399 -22.58 0.57 6.82
C ALA A 399 -23.51 0.43 5.59
N ALA A 400 -24.83 0.59 5.77
CA ALA A 400 -25.78 0.56 4.67
C ALA A 400 -25.61 1.76 3.71
N ALA A 401 -25.09 2.88 4.24
CA ALA A 401 -24.86 4.11 3.47
C ALA A 401 -23.48 4.19 2.80
N VAL A 402 -22.61 3.19 3.00
CA VAL A 402 -21.28 3.14 2.36
C VAL A 402 -21.44 3.09 0.84
N ILE A 403 -20.63 3.86 0.11
CA ILE A 403 -20.67 3.88 -1.35
C ILE A 403 -19.46 3.10 -1.87
N GLY A 404 -19.68 1.86 -2.32
CA GLY A 404 -18.61 1.03 -2.89
C GLY A 404 -18.12 1.51 -4.25
N PRO A 405 -17.02 0.96 -4.79
CA PRO A 405 -16.52 1.32 -6.12
C PRO A 405 -17.62 1.23 -7.18
N SER A 406 -17.73 2.24 -8.04
CA SER A 406 -18.77 2.44 -9.07
C SER A 406 -20.21 2.63 -8.56
N GLN A 407 -20.51 2.34 -7.29
CA GLN A 407 -21.85 2.49 -6.72
C GLN A 407 -22.26 3.96 -6.64
N ARG A 408 -23.57 4.19 -6.50
CA ARG A 408 -24.17 5.52 -6.46
C ARG A 408 -25.06 5.67 -5.24
N LEU A 409 -24.84 6.68 -4.40
CA LEU A 409 -25.87 7.16 -3.49
C LEU A 409 -26.78 8.11 -4.25
N ILE A 410 -28.08 7.83 -4.27
CA ILE A 410 -29.08 8.71 -4.86
C ILE A 410 -30.01 9.22 -3.76
N VAL A 411 -30.06 10.54 -3.61
CA VAL A 411 -30.95 11.24 -2.68
C VAL A 411 -31.93 12.09 -3.47
N THR A 412 -33.22 11.90 -3.24
CA THR A 412 -34.26 12.77 -3.79
C THR A 412 -34.83 13.62 -2.67
N TYR A 413 -34.93 14.92 -2.87
CA TYR A 413 -35.62 15.84 -1.96
C TYR A 413 -36.55 16.78 -2.71
N GLN A 414 -37.38 17.50 -1.96
CA GLN A 414 -38.20 18.57 -2.52
C GLN A 414 -38.13 19.85 -1.68
N THR A 415 -38.28 20.99 -2.34
CA THR A 415 -38.37 22.33 -1.72
C THR A 415 -39.27 23.24 -2.58
N GLN A 416 -39.46 24.50 -2.18
CA GLN A 416 -40.27 25.49 -2.89
C GLN A 416 -39.48 26.78 -3.14
N LEU A 417 -39.94 27.56 -4.11
CA LEU A 417 -39.47 28.92 -4.32
C LEU A 417 -39.83 29.83 -3.14
N ASP A 418 -38.93 30.74 -2.79
CA ASP A 418 -39.18 31.81 -1.83
C ASP A 418 -40.20 32.81 -2.37
N ALA A 419 -40.99 33.41 -1.49
CA ALA A 419 -42.06 34.34 -1.86
C ALA A 419 -41.56 35.59 -2.63
N ASN A 420 -40.28 35.96 -2.48
CA ASN A 420 -39.66 37.08 -3.20
C ASN A 420 -39.16 36.71 -4.62
N SER A 421 -39.37 35.46 -5.06
CA SER A 421 -38.91 34.98 -6.36
C SER A 421 -39.66 35.64 -7.51
N ARG A 422 -38.88 36.32 -8.37
CA ARG A 422 -39.41 37.10 -9.51
C ARG A 422 -39.50 36.22 -10.75
N ASN A 423 -40.51 36.47 -11.59
CA ASN A 423 -40.66 35.79 -12.88
C ASN A 423 -39.38 35.95 -13.73
N GLY A 424 -38.91 34.86 -14.31
CA GLY A 424 -37.70 34.80 -15.13
C GLY A 424 -36.38 34.77 -14.36
N ALA A 425 -36.39 34.82 -13.02
CA ALA A 425 -35.15 34.71 -12.24
C ALA A 425 -34.49 33.34 -12.45
N GLN A 426 -33.17 33.33 -12.60
CA GLN A 426 -32.35 32.12 -12.68
C GLN A 426 -31.76 31.83 -11.30
N LEU A 427 -32.13 30.70 -10.72
CA LEU A 427 -31.76 30.30 -9.36
C LEU A 427 -30.88 29.06 -9.43
N THR A 428 -29.58 29.24 -9.23
CA THR A 428 -28.60 28.15 -9.27
C THR A 428 -28.46 27.50 -7.89
N ASN A 429 -28.77 26.22 -7.84
CA ASN A 429 -28.64 25.38 -6.67
C ASN A 429 -27.38 24.52 -6.77
N VAL A 430 -26.47 24.61 -5.80
CA VAL A 430 -25.13 23.99 -5.84
C VAL A 430 -25.05 22.89 -4.78
N ALA A 431 -24.69 21.67 -5.15
CA ALA A 431 -24.51 20.58 -4.20
C ALA A 431 -23.17 19.87 -4.38
N GLY A 432 -22.69 19.18 -3.35
CA GLY A 432 -21.50 18.35 -3.43
C GLY A 432 -21.34 17.39 -2.27
N ALA A 433 -20.56 16.34 -2.50
CA ALA A 433 -19.99 15.53 -1.43
C ALA A 433 -18.75 16.27 -0.91
N VAL A 434 -18.80 16.79 0.31
CA VAL A 434 -17.76 17.70 0.83
C VAL A 434 -16.76 17.01 1.77
N GLN A 435 -17.14 15.86 2.32
CA GLN A 435 -16.25 15.04 3.14
C GLN A 435 -16.62 13.56 3.02
N TRP A 436 -15.63 12.67 3.03
CA TRP A 436 -15.82 11.22 3.15
C TRP A 436 -14.52 10.57 3.67
N TYR A 437 -14.54 9.27 3.94
CA TYR A 437 -13.42 8.57 4.59
C TYR A 437 -13.07 7.23 3.91
N SER A 438 -11.82 6.76 4.10
CA SER A 438 -11.30 5.51 3.52
C SER A 438 -11.77 4.22 4.23
N GLY A 439 -12.42 4.33 5.38
CA GLY A 439 -12.81 3.18 6.19
C GLY A 439 -13.83 3.50 7.29
N PRO A 440 -14.22 2.51 8.10
CA PRO A 440 -15.25 2.69 9.13
C PRO A 440 -14.82 3.64 10.24
N SER A 441 -15.80 4.28 10.88
CA SER A 441 -15.58 5.24 11.97
C SER A 441 -14.87 4.65 13.20
N SER A 442 -14.94 3.32 13.39
CA SER A 442 -14.20 2.59 14.42
C SER A 442 -12.68 2.58 14.19
N ASN A 443 -12.22 2.87 12.98
CA ASN A 443 -10.81 3.06 12.69
C ASN A 443 -10.44 4.55 12.83
N PRO A 444 -9.70 4.95 13.89
CA PRO A 444 -9.28 6.33 14.08
C PRO A 444 -8.21 6.79 13.08
N ALA A 445 -7.47 5.84 12.46
CA ALA A 445 -6.43 6.13 11.48
C ALA A 445 -6.96 6.27 10.05
N ARG A 446 -8.27 6.11 9.82
CA ARG A 446 -8.86 6.25 8.48
C ARG A 446 -8.56 7.63 7.89
N GLN A 447 -8.30 7.67 6.59
CA GLN A 447 -8.03 8.91 5.87
C GLN A 447 -9.33 9.69 5.66
N SER A 448 -9.28 11.02 5.83
CA SER A 448 -10.36 11.93 5.47
C SER A 448 -10.06 12.55 4.11
N PHE A 449 -11.08 12.57 3.25
CA PHE A 449 -11.06 13.27 1.98
C PHE A 449 -12.04 14.43 2.08
N THR A 450 -11.65 15.59 1.53
CA THR A 450 -12.49 16.79 1.54
C THR A 450 -12.57 17.37 0.14
N CYS A 451 -13.71 18.02 -0.13
CA CYS A 451 -13.95 18.77 -1.34
C CYS A 451 -14.57 20.11 -0.97
N THR A 452 -13.97 21.20 -1.45
CA THR A 452 -14.48 22.55 -1.19
C THR A 452 -15.64 22.83 -2.15
N LEU A 453 -16.81 23.11 -1.60
CA LEU A 453 -17.98 23.51 -2.39
C LEU A 453 -17.78 24.94 -2.92
N THR A 454 -17.88 25.10 -4.23
CA THR A 454 -17.66 26.38 -4.95
C THR A 454 -18.93 26.81 -5.69
N ASN A 455 -18.90 26.86 -7.02
CA ASN A 455 -20.06 27.13 -7.88
C ASN A 455 -20.68 25.85 -8.46
N GLY A 456 -20.23 24.67 -8.02
CA GLY A 456 -20.64 23.38 -8.56
C GLY A 456 -20.04 23.04 -9.92
N THR A 457 -19.01 23.76 -10.37
CA THR A 457 -18.19 23.41 -11.55
C THR A 457 -18.98 22.80 -12.73
N PRO A 458 -20.04 23.46 -13.24
CA PRO A 458 -20.97 22.82 -14.17
C PRO A 458 -20.27 22.24 -15.41
N GLY A 459 -20.58 20.98 -15.72
CA GLY A 459 -19.98 20.26 -16.84
C GLY A 459 -18.64 19.58 -16.52
N VAL A 460 -18.11 19.72 -15.30
CA VAL A 460 -16.96 18.97 -14.80
C VAL A 460 -17.46 17.84 -13.92
N LEU A 461 -17.02 16.61 -14.19
CA LEU A 461 -17.32 15.48 -13.31
C LEU A 461 -16.36 15.49 -12.11
N ASP A 462 -16.78 16.14 -11.03
CA ASP A 462 -16.05 16.17 -9.76
C ASP A 462 -17.04 16.00 -8.59
N CYS A 463 -16.58 16.27 -7.36
CA CYS A 463 -17.35 16.11 -6.12
C CYS A 463 -18.53 17.06 -5.93
N GLN A 464 -18.77 17.99 -6.85
CA GLN A 464 -19.85 18.97 -6.78
C GLN A 464 -20.56 19.08 -8.14
N ASP A 465 -21.77 19.61 -8.13
CA ASP A 465 -22.51 19.95 -9.35
C ASP A 465 -23.52 21.06 -9.05
N ALA A 466 -24.04 21.73 -10.08
CA ALA A 466 -25.07 22.75 -9.92
C ALA A 466 -26.20 22.60 -10.94
N HIS A 467 -27.42 22.87 -10.48
CA HIS A 467 -28.61 22.89 -11.30
C HIS A 467 -29.31 24.24 -11.22
N THR A 468 -29.62 24.83 -12.37
CA THR A 468 -30.30 26.14 -12.43
C THR A 468 -31.77 25.97 -12.76
N VAL A 469 -32.62 26.61 -11.97
CA VAL A 469 -34.08 26.66 -12.17
C VAL A 469 -34.48 28.05 -12.63
N THR A 470 -35.34 28.14 -13.64
CA THR A 470 -36.01 29.38 -14.02
C THR A 470 -37.34 29.53 -13.28
N VAL A 471 -37.55 30.65 -12.61
CA VAL A 471 -38.83 30.97 -11.97
C VAL A 471 -39.86 31.28 -13.05
N ALA A 472 -40.98 30.56 -13.06
CA ALA A 472 -42.13 30.84 -13.90
C ALA A 472 -43.31 31.25 -13.00
N LEU A 473 -43.85 32.45 -13.20
CA LEU A 473 -45.07 32.88 -12.50
C LEU A 473 -46.24 32.85 -13.48
N SER A 474 -47.23 32.00 -13.20
CA SER A 474 -48.51 32.03 -13.90
C SER A 474 -49.32 33.24 -13.43
N ALA A 475 -49.55 34.21 -14.31
CA ALA A 475 -50.46 35.32 -14.03
C ALA A 475 -51.89 34.94 -14.39
N LEU A 476 -52.84 35.14 -13.46
CA LEU A 476 -54.27 35.16 -13.77
C LEU A 476 -54.66 36.59 -14.15
N THR A 477 -54.92 36.82 -15.44
CA THR A 477 -55.46 38.10 -15.90
C THR A 477 -56.98 38.08 -15.75
N ILE A 478 -57.52 38.84 -14.78
CA ILE A 478 -58.96 39.06 -14.65
C ILE A 478 -59.32 40.36 -15.38
N THR A 479 -59.98 40.26 -16.53
CA THR A 479 -60.57 41.40 -17.24
C THR A 479 -62.03 41.56 -16.83
N LYS A 480 -62.37 42.68 -16.19
CA LYS A 480 -63.77 43.05 -15.90
C LYS A 480 -64.25 44.03 -16.98
N GLN A 481 -65.20 43.61 -17.81
CA GLN A 481 -65.96 44.54 -18.64
C GLN A 481 -67.20 45.03 -17.86
N VAL A 482 -67.39 46.34 -17.82
CA VAL A 482 -68.62 46.97 -17.33
C VAL A 482 -69.28 47.64 -18.53
N SER A 483 -70.49 47.21 -18.89
CA SER A 483 -71.35 47.95 -19.81
C SER A 483 -72.37 48.74 -18.99
N VAL A 484 -72.50 50.03 -19.29
CA VAL A 484 -73.60 50.84 -18.77
C VAL A 484 -74.80 50.59 -19.66
N VAL A 485 -75.90 50.08 -19.07
CA VAL A 485 -77.18 49.94 -19.77
C VAL A 485 -78.11 51.03 -19.24
N GLY A 486 -78.22 52.15 -19.96
CA GLY A 486 -79.23 53.16 -19.65
C GLY A 486 -78.95 54.54 -20.23
N GLY A 487 -79.84 54.99 -21.12
CA GLY A 487 -79.87 56.35 -21.65
C GLY A 487 -80.90 56.49 -22.77
N GLY A 488 -82.19 56.25 -22.46
CA GLY A 488 -83.28 56.60 -23.38
C GLY A 488 -83.36 58.12 -23.55
N PRO A 489 -83.66 58.63 -24.76
CA PRO A 489 -83.70 60.07 -25.02
C PRO A 489 -84.89 60.74 -24.29
N PRO A 490 -84.77 62.05 -23.96
CA PRO A 490 -85.70 62.80 -23.11
C PRO A 490 -87.09 63.00 -23.70
#